data_AF-A0A3N4AHC8-F1
#
_entry.id   AF-A0A3N4AHC8-F1
#
_cell.length_a   1.000
_cell.length_b   1.000
_cell.length_c   1.000
_cell.angle_alpha   90.00
_cell.angle_beta   90.00
_cell.angle_gamma   90.00
#
_symmetry.space_group_name_H-M   'P 1'
#
loop_
_entity.id
_entity.type
_entity.pdbx_description
1 polymer ?
#
loop_
_entity_poly.entity_id
_entity_poly.type
_entity_poly.pdbx_seq_one_letter_code
_entity_poly.pdbx_strand_id
1 'polypeptide(L)' 'MRADEFLKKHGLDQEEDKDISLRGQALERALHPGRPHAGTPHDWEDWERYQAEEKAKAAQSKAEPNKKADD' A
#
# COMPACT_ATOMS: atom_id res chain seq x y z
N MET A 1 -20.31 -39.52 9.26
CA MET A 1 -19.12 -39.13 8.48
C MET A 1 -18.65 -37.78 8.98
N ARG A 2 -17.34 -37.62 9.19
CA ARG A 2 -16.75 -36.31 9.50
C ARG A 2 -16.58 -35.51 8.20
N ALA A 3 -16.54 -34.18 8.31
CA ALA A 3 -16.38 -33.29 7.16
C ALA A 3 -15.12 -33.63 6.35
N ASP A 4 -14.01 -33.91 7.03
CA ASP A 4 -12.73 -34.25 6.41
C ASP A 4 -12.80 -35.56 5.59
N GLU A 5 -13.51 -36.58 6.09
CA GLU A 5 -13.70 -37.85 5.36
C GLU A 5 -14.56 -37.67 4.11
N PHE A 6 -15.53 -36.77 4.16
CA PHE A 6 -16.38 -36.43 3.02
C PHE A 6 -15.58 -35.71 1.94
N LEU A 7 -14.78 -34.70 2.31
CA LEU A 7 -13.91 -33.97 1.38
C LEU A 7 -12.91 -34.90 0.68
N LYS A 8 -12.27 -35.79 1.45
CA LYS A 8 -11.32 -36.76 0.92
C LYS A 8 -11.97 -37.77 -0.03
N LYS A 9 -13.17 -38.26 0.29
CA LYS A 9 -13.92 -39.19 -0.58
C LYS A 9 -14.32 -38.56 -1.91
N HIS A 10 -14.60 -37.26 -1.91
CA HIS A 10 -15.03 -36.53 -3.10
C HIS A 10 -13.88 -35.85 -3.85
N GLY A 11 -12.63 -36.03 -3.41
CA GLY A 11 -11.46 -35.42 -4.05
C GLY A 11 -11.42 -33.90 -3.92
N LEU A 12 -12.22 -33.33 -3.01
CA LEU A 12 -12.33 -31.90 -2.73
C LEU A 12 -11.32 -31.43 -1.67
N ASP A 13 -10.47 -32.33 -1.20
CA ASP A 13 -9.38 -32.08 -0.25
C ASP A 13 -8.15 -31.43 -0.92
N GLN A 14 -8.18 -31.25 -2.25
CA GLN A 14 -7.14 -30.53 -2.97
C GLN A 14 -7.46 -29.04 -2.93
N GLU A 15 -6.69 -28.28 -2.16
CA GLU A 15 -6.50 -26.87 -2.47
C GLU A 15 -5.96 -26.82 -3.90
N GLU A 16 -6.74 -26.29 -4.84
CA GLU A 16 -6.32 -26.14 -6.22
C GLU A 16 -4.97 -25.41 -6.24
N ASP A 17 -3.94 -26.08 -6.77
CA ASP A 17 -2.60 -25.52 -6.93
C ASP A 17 -2.71 -24.26 -7.79
N LYS A 18 -2.83 -23.10 -7.15
CA LYS A 18 -2.93 -21.82 -7.85
C LYS A 18 -1.68 -21.63 -8.69
N ASP A 19 -1.86 -21.29 -9.96
CA ASP A 19 -0.75 -21.01 -10.86
C ASP A 19 -0.02 -19.73 -10.40
N ILE A 20 1.16 -19.91 -9.81
CA ILE A 20 2.01 -18.83 -9.30
C ILE A 20 2.84 -18.18 -10.43
N SER A 21 2.74 -18.66 -11.67
CA SER A 21 3.40 -18.02 -12.81
C SER A 21 2.89 -16.59 -13.05
N LEU A 22 3.69 -15.75 -13.70
CA LEU A 22 3.29 -14.38 -14.06
C LEU A 22 2.00 -14.37 -14.89
N ARG A 23 1.84 -15.36 -15.77
CA ARG A 23 0.64 -15.54 -16.59
C ARG A 23 -0.57 -15.84 -15.72
N GLY A 24 -0.44 -16.79 -14.78
CA GLY A 24 -1.50 -17.14 -13.83
C GLY A 24 -1.91 -15.93 -12.99
N GLN A 25 -0.96 -15.24 -12.39
CA GLN A 25 -1.22 -14.05 -11.57
C GLN A 25 -1.85 -12.90 -12.38
N ALA A 26 -1.43 -12.69 -13.64
CA ALA A 26 -2.02 -11.67 -14.50
C ALA A 26 -3.47 -12.00 -14.86
N LEU A 27 -3.76 -13.27 -15.15
CA LEU A 27 -5.12 -13.75 -15.42
C LEU A 27 -6.02 -13.58 -14.18
N GLU A 28 -5.56 -14.01 -13.01
CA GLU A 28 -6.28 -13.85 -11.74
C GLU A 28 -6.64 -12.39 -11.45
N ARG A 29 -5.69 -11.46 -11.65
CA ARG A 29 -5.95 -10.01 -11.48
C ARG A 29 -6.97 -9.47 -12.49
N ALA A 30 -6.98 -10.00 -13.72
CA ALA A 30 -7.94 -9.58 -14.75
C ALA A 30 -9.36 -10.13 -14.48
N LEU A 31 -9.46 -11.34 -13.93
CA LEU A 31 -10.73 -11.95 -13.50
C LEU A 31 -11.30 -11.28 -12.24
N HIS A 32 -10.44 -10.70 -11.40
CA HIS A 32 -10.80 -10.04 -10.16
C HIS A 32 -10.42 -8.55 -10.16
N PRO A 33 -11.03 -7.71 -11.01
CA PRO A 33 -10.75 -6.28 -11.01
C PRO A 33 -11.17 -5.67 -9.66
N GLY A 34 -10.18 -5.23 -8.90
CA GLY A 34 -10.39 -4.53 -7.64
C GLY A 34 -11.02 -3.15 -7.86
N ARG A 35 -11.52 -2.55 -6.77
CA ARG A 35 -11.84 -1.12 -6.78
C ARG A 35 -10.57 -0.36 -7.16
N PRO A 36 -10.64 0.63 -8.06
CA PRO A 36 -9.48 1.48 -8.31
C PRO A 36 -9.05 2.03 -6.95
N HIS A 37 -7.74 1.93 -6.65
CA HIS A 37 -7.14 2.67 -5.56
C HIS A 37 -7.14 4.15 -5.95
N ALA A 38 -8.32 4.76 -6.01
CA ALA A 38 -8.45 6.19 -5.79
C ALA A 38 -7.92 6.39 -4.37
N GLY A 39 -6.89 7.23 -4.22
CA GLY A 39 -6.24 7.50 -2.94
C GLY A 39 -7.24 7.88 -1.86
N THR A 40 -6.73 8.08 -0.63
CA THR A 40 -7.56 8.64 0.44
C THR A 40 -8.18 9.93 -0.09
N PRO A 41 -9.51 10.14 -0.02
CA PRO A 41 -10.16 11.38 -0.46
C PRO A 41 -9.65 12.71 0.18
N HIS A 42 -8.60 12.65 0.99
CA HIS A 42 -7.95 13.75 1.70
C HIS A 42 -6.58 14.17 1.15
N ASP A 43 -6.16 13.69 -0.02
CA ASP A 43 -4.85 14.03 -0.61
C ASP A 43 -4.59 15.55 -0.74
N TRP A 44 -5.64 16.38 -0.86
CA TRP A 44 -5.49 17.84 -0.97
C TRP A 44 -5.16 18.53 0.37
N GLU A 45 -5.80 18.13 1.48
CA GLU A 45 -5.51 18.69 2.80
C GLU A 45 -4.13 18.28 3.29
N ASP A 46 -3.71 17.04 3.04
CA ASP A 46 -2.40 16.54 3.43
C ASP A 46 -1.28 17.16 2.57
N TRP A 47 -1.54 17.43 1.28
CA TRP A 47 -0.61 18.19 0.43
C TRP A 47 -0.43 19.64 0.90
N GLU A 48 -1.50 20.32 1.30
CA GLU A 48 -1.42 21.67 1.85
C GLU A 48 -0.62 21.72 3.15
N ARG A 49 -0.84 20.76 4.05
CA ARG A 49 -0.06 20.63 5.30
C ARG A 49 1.42 20.40 5.03
N TYR A 50 1.75 19.47 4.13
CA TYR A 50 3.13 19.21 3.73
C TYR A 50 3.81 20.47 3.17
N GLN A 51 3.13 21.23 2.31
CA GLN A 51 3.66 22.46 1.75
C GLN A 51 3.83 23.58 2.79
N ALA A 52 2.95 23.64 3.79
CA ALA A 52 3.09 24.58 4.91
C ALA A 52 4.28 24.22 5.81
N GLU A 53 4.47 22.93 6.11
CA GLU A 53 5.60 22.43 6.89
C GLU A 53 6.94 22.67 6.19
N GLU A 54 7.05 22.40 4.89
CA GLU A 54 8.27 22.65 4.11
C GLU A 54 8.61 24.15 4.06
N LYS A 55 7.62 25.04 3.93
CA LYS A 55 7.84 26.49 4.03
C LYS A 55 8.31 26.91 5.42
N ALA A 56 7.73 26.36 6.48
CA ALA A 56 8.13 26.64 7.85
C ALA A 56 9.57 26.17 8.12
N LYS A 57 9.93 24.97 7.66
CA LYS A 57 11.28 24.40 7.76
C LYS A 57 12.30 25.21 6.95
N ALA A 58 11.94 25.66 5.75
CA ALA A 58 12.77 26.55 4.95
C ALA A 58 12.95 27.94 5.55
N ALA A 59 11.98 28.42 6.34
CA ALA A 59 12.10 29.67 7.10
C ALA A 59 13.01 29.49 8.33
N GLN A 60 12.92 28.36 9.03
CA GLN A 60 13.77 28.02 10.16
C GLN A 60 15.24 27.88 9.73
N SER A 61 15.52 27.20 8.61
CA SER A 61 16.90 27.06 8.10
C SER A 61 17.53 28.38 7.65
N LYS A 62 16.72 29.36 7.23
CA LYS A 62 17.17 30.72 6.89
C LYS A 62 17.39 31.62 8.11
N ALA A 63 16.83 31.29 9.26
CA ALA A 63 16.97 32.05 10.50
C ALA A 63 18.24 31.70 11.31
N GLU A 64 18.89 30.57 11.00
CA GLU A 64 20.08 30.08 11.70
C GLU A 64 21.49 30.40 11.10
N PRO A 65 21.73 31.32 10.16
CA PRO A 65 23.10 31.52 9.66
C PRO A 65 23.96 32.49 10.49
N ASN A 66 23.57 32.97 11.68
CA ASN A 66 24.41 33.96 12.38
C ASN A 66 24.36 33.90 13.92
N LYS A 67 24.97 32.86 14.52
CA LYS A 67 25.29 32.78 15.96
C LYS A 67 26.61 32.05 16.28
N LYS A 68 27.60 32.06 15.37
CA LYS A 68 28.93 31.52 15.66
C LYS A 68 30.04 32.35 15.00
N ALA A 69 30.32 33.51 15.56
CA ALA A 69 31.60 34.20 15.42
C ALA A 69 31.68 35.28 16.49
N ASP A 70 31.93 34.90 17.75
CA ASP A 70 32.45 35.76 18.82
C ASP A 70 32.71 34.88 20.06
N ASP A 71 33.85 34.16 20.08
CA ASP A 71 34.64 33.79 21.27
C ASP A 71 36.05 33.37 20.81
#